data_AF-L0AXU4-F1
#
_entry.id   AF-L0AXU4-F1
#
_cell.length_a   1.000
_cell.length_b   1.000
_cell.length_c   1.000
_cell.angle_alpha   90.00
_cell.angle_beta   90.00
_cell.angle_gamma   90.00
#
_symmetry.space_group_name_H-M   'P 1'
#
loop_
_entity.id
_entity.type
_entity.pdbx_description
1 polymer ?
#
loop_
_entity_poly.entity_id
_entity_poly.type
_entity_poly.pdbx_seq_one_letter_code
_entity_poly.pdbx_strand_id
1 'polypeptide(L)'
;MAVLKRVILFAAILIVLTAVITPIVLLSRRKPKGSRTPVALDVSGKISERIKVEKYGTTPETIQYLIERSMANEYKIGDVFDGHELIMKDYEKNLEKAVVVMKFPDGTMYVIISKVDLVGGTEKKGSDAVEVTVFEFAKKQGEAAYSRVERRPIEVDLMNPPQKITKVLIEPKKAMYNVVPDELFSLRLGTLKHGEQVVEEDEEDDIQKIVILDTNGPNPKVVTVTSKRNGQNIERVYELVDSNFNLISKKAKTTFMF
;
A
#
# COMPACT_ATOMS: atom_id res chain seq x y z
N MET A 1 -27.28 -9.44 0.98
CA MET A 1 -25.90 -9.85 1.36
C MET A 1 -24.81 -9.38 0.38
N ALA A 2 -25.00 -9.37 -0.94
CA ALA A 2 -23.95 -8.99 -1.91
C ALA A 2 -23.49 -7.51 -1.80
N VAL A 3 -24.40 -6.58 -1.52
CA VAL A 3 -24.08 -5.15 -1.33
C VAL A 3 -23.20 -4.94 -0.08
N LEU A 4 -23.51 -5.64 1.02
CA LEU A 4 -22.76 -5.57 2.26
C LEU A 4 -21.31 -6.07 2.08
N LYS A 5 -21.11 -7.19 1.34
CA LYS A 5 -19.75 -7.68 1.01
C LYS A 5 -18.94 -6.65 0.20
N ARG A 6 -19.59 -5.93 -0.73
CA ARG A 6 -18.95 -4.89 -1.55
C ARG A 6 -18.58 -3.65 -0.74
N VAL A 7 -19.43 -3.23 0.19
CA VAL A 7 -19.14 -2.13 1.12
C VAL A 7 -18.01 -2.49 2.08
N ILE A 8 -17.98 -3.73 2.60
CA ILE A 8 -16.90 -4.22 3.46
C ILE A 8 -15.56 -4.26 2.70
N LEU A 9 -15.55 -4.71 1.45
CA LEU A 9 -14.34 -4.72 0.61
C LEU A 9 -13.85 -3.29 0.31
N PHE A 10 -14.76 -2.36 0.02
CA PHE A 10 -14.42 -0.95 -0.21
C PHE A 10 -13.86 -0.30 1.06
N ALA A 11 -14.47 -0.57 2.21
CA ALA A 11 -13.98 -0.12 3.50
C ALA A 11 -12.61 -0.74 3.83
N ALA A 12 -12.38 -2.03 3.55
CA ALA A 12 -11.09 -2.67 3.74
C ALA A 12 -9.99 -2.07 2.85
N ILE A 13 -10.28 -1.79 1.57
CA ILE A 13 -9.33 -1.13 0.66
C ILE A 13 -9.06 0.32 1.11
N LEU A 14 -10.11 1.07 1.47
CA LEU A 14 -9.97 2.43 1.96
C LEU A 14 -9.22 2.46 3.30
N ILE A 15 -9.38 1.42 4.13
CA ILE A 15 -8.67 1.22 5.41
C ILE A 15 -7.25 0.76 5.20
N VAL A 16 -6.94 -0.08 4.21
CA VAL A 16 -5.54 -0.38 3.85
C VAL A 16 -4.87 0.90 3.35
N LEU A 17 -5.55 1.68 2.51
CA LEU A 17 -5.09 3.01 2.12
C LEU A 17 -4.92 3.91 3.35
N THR A 18 -5.95 4.14 4.18
CA THR A 18 -5.85 5.07 5.31
C THR A 18 -4.97 4.58 6.43
N ALA A 19 -4.94 3.29 6.77
CA ALA A 19 -4.01 2.70 7.74
C ALA A 19 -2.58 2.85 7.24
N VAL A 20 -2.28 2.58 5.97
CA VAL A 20 -0.93 2.82 5.44
C VAL A 20 -0.61 4.32 5.40
N ILE A 21 -1.60 5.20 5.12
CA ILE A 21 -1.44 6.65 4.99
C ILE A 21 -1.28 7.37 6.35
N THR A 22 -2.17 7.16 7.32
CA THR A 22 -2.34 8.01 8.52
C THR A 22 -1.16 8.07 9.50
N PRO A 23 -0.45 6.97 9.79
CA PRO A 23 0.58 6.96 10.80
C PRO A 23 1.78 7.76 10.43
N ILE A 24 2.11 7.66 9.15
CA ILE A 24 3.38 8.12 8.72
C ILE A 24 3.26 9.66 8.75
N VAL A 25 2.04 10.26 8.64
CA VAL A 25 1.65 11.71 8.83
C VAL A 25 2.20 12.34 10.06
N LEU A 26 2.33 11.53 11.09
CA LEU A 26 2.79 12.02 12.36
C LEU A 26 4.33 12.09 12.43
N LEU A 27 5.06 11.51 11.47
CA LEU A 27 6.49 11.18 11.59
C LEU A 27 7.44 12.19 10.89
N SER A 28 7.04 12.85 9.80
CA SER A 28 7.98 13.68 9.00
C SER A 28 8.25 15.09 9.46
N ARG A 29 7.45 15.61 10.40
CA ARG A 29 7.66 16.98 10.90
C ARG A 29 8.85 17.08 11.85
N ARG A 30 9.59 15.99 12.07
CA ARG A 30 10.67 15.91 13.04
C ARG A 30 11.98 15.69 12.29
N LYS A 31 12.85 16.70 12.31
CA LYS A 31 14.27 16.46 12.03
C LYS A 31 14.80 15.54 13.12
N PRO A 32 15.24 14.31 12.80
CA PRO A 32 15.79 13.42 13.82
C PRO A 32 17.01 14.10 14.44
N LYS A 33 16.96 14.37 15.76
CA LYS A 33 18.07 14.95 16.51
C LYS A 33 19.06 13.87 16.95
N GLY A 34 19.53 13.05 16.00
CA GLY A 34 20.50 11.97 16.24
C GLY A 34 19.92 10.55 16.12
N SER A 35 20.69 9.58 16.60
CA SER A 35 20.35 8.15 16.54
C SER A 35 19.18 7.82 17.48
N ARG A 36 18.12 7.21 16.94
CA ARG A 36 16.99 6.68 17.72
C ARG A 36 17.28 5.24 18.16
N THR A 37 16.83 4.88 19.36
CA THR A 37 16.95 3.52 19.90
C THR A 37 15.97 2.59 19.17
N PRO A 38 16.45 1.51 18.53
CA PRO A 38 15.56 0.54 17.89
C PRO A 38 14.81 -0.28 18.94
N VAL A 39 13.51 -0.43 18.73
CA VAL A 39 12.63 -1.31 19.53
C VAL A 39 12.21 -2.47 18.63
N ALA A 40 12.59 -3.68 19.00
CA ALA A 40 12.15 -4.88 18.29
C ALA A 40 10.62 -5.01 18.37
N LEU A 41 10.00 -5.32 17.24
CA LEU A 41 8.57 -5.59 17.12
C LEU A 41 8.39 -7.08 16.83
N ASP A 42 7.71 -7.80 17.72
CA ASP A 42 7.20 -9.14 17.44
C ASP A 42 5.68 -9.03 17.22
N VAL A 43 5.22 -9.29 16.00
CA VAL A 43 3.81 -9.08 15.61
C VAL A 43 2.85 -10.14 16.19
N SER A 44 3.37 -11.26 16.69
CA SER A 44 2.57 -12.27 17.41
C SER A 44 2.83 -12.30 18.91
N GLY A 45 3.88 -11.63 19.37
CA GLY A 45 4.28 -11.59 20.78
C GLY A 45 3.75 -10.40 21.59
N LYS A 46 4.42 -10.17 22.72
CA LYS A 46 4.15 -9.03 23.61
C LYS A 46 4.70 -7.75 22.97
N ILE A 47 3.81 -6.80 22.70
CA ILE A 47 4.17 -5.50 22.14
C ILE A 47 4.76 -4.59 23.22
N SER A 48 5.87 -3.92 22.90
CA SER A 48 6.44 -2.89 23.78
C SER A 48 5.47 -1.72 23.94
N GLU A 49 5.37 -1.15 25.14
CA GLU A 49 4.55 0.06 25.42
C GLU A 49 4.94 1.27 24.55
N ARG A 50 6.16 1.26 24.01
CA ARG A 50 6.66 2.29 23.08
C ARG A 50 6.05 2.20 21.69
N ILE A 51 5.40 1.08 21.37
CA ILE A 51 4.76 0.82 20.08
C ILE A 51 3.24 0.99 20.26
N LYS A 52 2.70 2.00 19.60
CA LYS A 52 1.27 2.18 19.42
C LYS A 52 0.73 1.09 18.49
N VAL A 53 -0.33 0.43 18.93
CA VAL A 53 -1.07 -0.57 18.15
C VAL A 53 -2.43 0.00 17.77
N GLU A 54 -2.70 0.07 16.48
CA GLU A 54 -3.99 0.48 15.93
C GLU A 54 -4.64 -0.73 15.25
N LYS A 55 -5.82 -1.13 15.72
CA LYS A 55 -6.58 -2.24 15.15
C LYS A 55 -7.74 -1.69 14.34
N TYR A 56 -7.91 -2.20 13.14
CA TYR A 56 -9.02 -1.87 12.27
C TYR A 56 -9.98 -3.06 12.22
N GLY A 57 -11.26 -2.82 12.53
CA GLY A 57 -12.32 -3.83 12.62
C GLY A 57 -12.81 -4.35 11.26
N THR A 58 -11.91 -4.56 10.31
CA THR A 58 -12.20 -5.08 8.98
C THR A 58 -11.95 -6.58 8.90
N THR A 59 -12.44 -7.20 7.82
CA THR A 59 -11.97 -8.51 7.38
C THR A 59 -11.25 -8.30 6.05
N PRO A 60 -9.93 -8.55 5.96
CA PRO A 60 -9.04 -9.15 6.97
C PRO A 60 -8.82 -8.27 8.22
N GLU A 61 -8.53 -8.90 9.36
CA GLU A 61 -8.11 -8.18 10.58
C GLU A 61 -6.84 -7.42 10.23
N THR A 62 -6.87 -6.10 10.35
CA THR A 62 -5.73 -5.25 10.01
C THR A 62 -5.21 -4.60 11.27
N ILE A 63 -3.94 -4.81 11.57
CA ILE A 63 -3.24 -4.28 12.74
C ILE A 63 -2.07 -3.46 12.26
N GLN A 64 -1.89 -2.31 12.88
CA GLN A 64 -0.84 -1.37 12.56
C GLN A 64 0.01 -1.07 13.77
N TYR A 65 1.32 -1.05 13.55
CA TYR A 65 2.34 -0.85 14.57
C TYR A 65 3.23 0.33 14.23
N LEU A 66 3.36 1.24 15.20
CA LEU A 66 4.00 2.54 15.06
C LEU A 66 4.69 2.89 16.36
N ILE A 67 5.76 3.69 16.35
CA ILE A 67 6.22 4.28 17.60
C ILE A 67 5.21 5.31 18.11
N GLU A 68 4.96 5.30 19.42
CA GLU A 68 4.08 6.27 20.05
C GLU A 68 4.58 7.71 19.79
N ARG A 69 3.67 8.63 19.47
CA ARG A 69 4.02 9.99 19.04
C ARG A 69 4.85 10.76 20.07
N SER A 70 4.58 10.54 21.35
CA SER A 70 5.36 11.07 22.49
C SER A 70 6.82 10.61 22.46
N MET A 71 7.05 9.38 22.00
CA MET A 71 8.35 8.68 22.04
C MET A 71 9.11 8.68 20.70
N ALA A 72 8.47 9.10 19.60
CA ALA A 72 9.06 9.00 18.26
C ALA A 72 10.37 9.79 18.03
N ASN A 73 10.75 10.71 18.93
CA ASN A 73 12.05 11.38 18.87
C ASN A 73 13.21 10.50 19.37
N GLU A 74 12.91 9.53 20.23
CA GLU A 74 13.90 8.71 20.94
C GLU A 74 13.95 7.28 20.41
N TYR A 75 12.83 6.80 19.88
CA TYR A 75 12.66 5.40 19.46
C TYR A 75 12.22 5.28 18.01
N LYS A 76 12.61 4.17 17.40
CA LYS A 76 12.15 3.70 16.08
C LYS A 76 11.80 2.21 16.17
N ILE A 77 10.97 1.71 15.27
CA ILE A 77 10.79 0.24 15.14
C ILE A 77 12.08 -0.33 14.52
N GLY A 78 12.67 -1.28 15.22
CA GLY A 78 13.90 -1.99 14.83
C GLY A 78 13.59 -3.25 14.02
N ASP A 79 14.14 -4.38 14.46
CA ASP A 79 13.85 -5.69 13.87
C ASP A 79 12.37 -6.02 13.98
N VAL A 80 11.81 -6.63 12.94
CA VAL A 80 10.41 -7.05 12.87
C VAL A 80 10.37 -8.57 12.80
N PHE A 81 9.68 -9.19 13.76
CA PHE A 81 9.54 -10.63 13.92
C PHE A 81 8.08 -11.05 13.91
N ASP A 82 7.87 -12.34 13.64
CA ASP A 82 6.67 -13.09 14.01
C ASP A 82 7.12 -14.32 14.82
N GLY A 83 7.06 -14.19 16.15
CA GLY A 83 7.64 -15.15 17.09
C GLY A 83 9.16 -15.24 16.93
N HIS A 84 9.65 -16.39 16.48
CA HIS A 84 11.08 -16.62 16.25
C HIS A 84 11.56 -16.24 14.84
N GLU A 85 10.63 -15.90 13.95
CA GLU A 85 10.96 -15.64 12.55
C GLU A 85 11.25 -14.15 12.32
N LEU A 86 12.45 -13.82 11.85
CA LEU A 86 12.80 -12.46 11.45
C LEU A 86 12.22 -12.15 10.07
N ILE A 87 11.24 -11.25 10.01
CA ILE A 87 10.64 -10.76 8.76
C ILE A 87 11.55 -9.69 8.13
N MET A 88 12.01 -8.71 8.94
CA MET A 88 12.86 -7.63 8.45
C MET A 88 13.83 -7.13 9.52
N LYS A 89 15.11 -7.11 9.16
CA LYS A 89 16.19 -6.57 10.00
C LYS A 89 16.19 -5.04 10.06
N ASP A 90 16.65 -4.47 11.17
CA ASP A 90 17.04 -3.07 11.29
C ASP A 90 18.38 -2.77 10.63
N TYR A 91 18.49 -1.53 10.19
CA TYR A 91 19.69 -0.99 9.58
C TYR A 91 19.98 0.37 10.19
N GLU A 92 21.26 0.72 10.28
CA GLU A 92 21.69 1.99 10.87
C GLU A 92 21.11 3.21 10.12
N LYS A 93 20.97 3.10 8.79
CA LYS A 93 20.36 4.12 7.93
C LYS A 93 18.84 4.25 8.08
N ASN A 94 18.20 3.27 8.73
CA ASN A 94 16.77 3.31 8.97
C ASN A 94 16.47 4.44 9.95
N LEU A 95 15.77 5.45 9.44
CA LEU A 95 15.15 6.44 10.29
C LEU A 95 13.92 5.84 10.93
N GLU A 96 13.03 5.27 10.12
CA GLU A 96 11.65 4.95 10.51
C GLU A 96 11.19 3.63 9.90
N LYS A 97 10.29 2.95 10.60
CA LYS A 97 9.45 1.89 10.02
C LYS A 97 8.02 2.03 10.52
N ALA A 98 7.08 1.74 9.63
CA ALA A 98 5.69 1.45 9.97
C ALA A 98 5.39 0.03 9.50
N VAL A 99 4.69 -0.75 10.32
CA VAL A 99 4.36 -2.14 10.02
C VAL A 99 2.85 -2.30 10.04
N VAL A 100 2.30 -2.86 8.97
CA VAL A 100 0.89 -3.23 8.85
C VAL A 100 0.81 -4.73 8.65
N VAL A 101 0.01 -5.39 9.46
CA VAL A 101 -0.24 -6.83 9.41
C VAL A 101 -1.71 -7.05 9.10
N MET A 102 -1.98 -7.83 8.06
CA MET A 102 -3.31 -8.28 7.70
C MET A 102 -3.41 -9.79 7.93
N LYS A 103 -4.39 -10.21 8.74
CA LYS A 103 -4.68 -11.63 9.00
C LYS A 103 -5.96 -12.02 8.27
N PHE A 104 -5.83 -12.94 7.32
CA PHE A 104 -6.95 -13.44 6.54
C PHE A 104 -7.65 -14.61 7.25
N PRO A 105 -8.94 -14.86 6.94
CA PRO A 105 -9.69 -15.94 7.58
C PRO A 105 -9.14 -17.35 7.35
N ASP A 106 -8.37 -17.56 6.28
CA ASP A 106 -7.69 -18.81 5.94
C ASP A 106 -6.35 -18.98 6.69
N GLY A 107 -6.02 -18.06 7.60
CA GLY A 107 -4.75 -18.04 8.34
C GLY A 107 -3.58 -17.46 7.57
N THR A 108 -3.79 -16.98 6.33
CA THR A 108 -2.76 -16.25 5.59
C THR A 108 -2.43 -14.93 6.30
N MET A 109 -1.14 -14.69 6.50
CA MET A 109 -0.58 -13.48 7.08
C MET A 109 0.07 -12.66 5.97
N TYR A 110 -0.26 -11.37 5.93
CA TYR A 110 0.32 -10.43 4.98
C TYR A 110 0.89 -9.23 5.73
N VAL A 111 2.16 -8.92 5.49
CA VAL A 111 2.89 -7.88 6.22
C VAL A 111 3.42 -6.86 5.23
N ILE A 112 3.03 -5.60 5.42
CA ILE A 112 3.56 -4.45 4.70
C ILE A 112 4.48 -3.69 5.65
N ILE A 113 5.71 -3.45 5.23
CA ILE A 113 6.67 -2.65 5.97
C ILE A 113 7.07 -1.45 5.11
N SER A 114 6.68 -0.26 5.55
CA SER A 114 7.15 0.99 4.98
C SER A 114 8.36 1.46 5.77
N LYS A 115 9.49 1.65 5.08
CA LYS A 115 10.78 2.04 5.65
C LYS A 115 11.18 3.41 5.12
N VAL A 116 11.70 4.26 6.00
CA VAL A 116 12.32 5.54 5.63
C VAL A 116 13.80 5.49 5.95
N ASP A 117 14.64 5.71 4.95
CA ASP A 117 16.10 5.67 5.05
C ASP A 117 16.74 7.03 4.74
N LEU A 118 17.90 7.29 5.32
CA LEU A 118 18.76 8.41 4.93
C LEU A 118 19.48 8.12 3.61
N VAL A 119 19.32 9.01 2.63
CA VAL A 119 20.09 9.01 1.39
C VAL A 119 21.47 9.59 1.67
N GLY A 120 22.54 8.87 1.29
CA GLY A 120 23.92 9.35 1.41
C GLY A 120 24.69 8.91 2.66
N GLY A 121 24.04 8.19 3.60
CA GLY A 121 24.68 7.67 4.81
C GLY A 121 24.88 8.71 5.92
N THR A 122 25.22 8.24 7.11
CA THR A 122 25.35 9.06 8.34
C THR A 122 26.55 10.02 8.31
N GLU A 123 27.54 9.75 7.46
CA GLU A 123 28.82 10.50 7.42
C GLU A 123 28.81 11.69 6.45
N LYS A 124 27.91 11.72 5.47
CA LYS A 124 27.80 12.86 4.54
C LYS A 124 26.98 13.97 5.17
N LYS A 125 27.65 14.87 5.88
CA LYS A 125 27.11 16.18 6.29
C LYS A 125 26.57 16.91 5.04
N GLY A 126 25.27 16.84 4.77
CA GLY A 126 24.67 17.71 3.76
C GLY A 126 23.38 17.25 3.07
N SER A 127 23.02 15.96 3.08
CA SER A 127 21.73 15.54 2.52
C SER A 127 20.77 15.03 3.59
N ASP A 128 19.86 15.91 4.02
CA ASP A 128 18.61 15.54 4.72
C ASP A 128 17.63 14.79 3.78
N ALA A 129 18.12 14.27 2.65
CA ALA A 129 17.30 13.54 1.69
C ALA A 129 16.94 12.18 2.29
N VAL A 130 15.66 11.84 2.20
CA VAL A 130 15.12 10.57 2.67
C VAL A 130 14.56 9.79 1.50
N GLU A 131 14.68 8.48 1.58
CA GLU A 131 14.08 7.54 0.65
C GLU A 131 13.05 6.71 1.41
N VAL A 132 11.85 6.60 0.85
CA VAL A 132 10.81 5.72 1.36
C VAL A 132 10.82 4.46 0.51
N THR A 133 10.75 3.30 1.12
CA THR A 133 10.62 2.02 0.42
C THR A 133 9.57 1.16 1.11
N VAL A 134 8.67 0.59 0.33
CA VAL A 134 7.64 -0.34 0.79
C VAL A 134 8.04 -1.77 0.44
N PHE A 135 7.96 -2.65 1.43
CA PHE A 135 8.19 -4.09 1.30
C PHE A 135 6.93 -4.85 1.67
N GLU A 136 6.63 -5.90 0.91
CA GLU A 136 5.46 -6.74 1.09
C GLU A 136 5.92 -8.20 1.30
N PHE A 137 5.36 -8.83 2.33
CA PHE A 137 5.64 -10.22 2.70
C PHE A 137 4.33 -10.96 2.92
N ALA A 138 4.30 -12.24 2.55
CA ALA A 138 3.15 -13.11 2.78
C ALA A 138 3.60 -14.46 3.34
N LYS A 139 2.79 -15.04 4.21
CA LYS A 139 2.97 -16.39 4.76
C LYS A 139 1.61 -17.07 4.85
N LYS A 140 1.43 -18.18 4.13
CA LYS A 140 0.19 -18.96 4.23
C LYS A 140 0.15 -19.77 5.51
N GLN A 141 -1.04 -20.24 5.86
CA GLN A 141 -1.19 -21.18 6.96
C GLN A 141 -0.37 -22.45 6.70
N GLY A 142 0.52 -22.79 7.63
CA GLY A 142 1.38 -23.97 7.55
C GLY A 142 2.70 -23.76 6.80
N GLU A 143 2.90 -22.62 6.15
CA GLU A 143 4.22 -22.28 5.61
C GLU A 143 5.21 -21.99 6.74
N ALA A 144 6.46 -22.42 6.56
CA ALA A 144 7.50 -22.26 7.58
C ALA A 144 7.99 -20.81 7.68
N ALA A 145 7.96 -20.07 6.56
CA ALA A 145 8.54 -18.74 6.47
C ALA A 145 7.75 -17.79 5.57
N TYR A 146 7.89 -16.49 5.82
CA TYR A 146 7.42 -15.40 4.97
C TYR A 146 8.19 -15.38 3.65
N SER A 147 7.45 -15.21 2.56
CA SER A 147 7.98 -14.95 1.23
C SER A 147 7.77 -13.50 0.84
N ARG A 148 8.76 -12.90 0.17
CA ARG A 148 8.60 -11.57 -0.42
C ARG A 148 7.57 -11.65 -1.55
N VAL A 149 6.65 -10.69 -1.57
CA VAL A 149 5.61 -10.59 -2.60
C VAL A 149 6.21 -9.93 -3.83
N GLU A 150 6.17 -10.63 -4.96
CA GLU A 150 6.58 -10.11 -6.27
C GLU A 150 5.36 -10.00 -7.18
N ARG A 151 5.01 -8.76 -7.53
CA ARG A 151 3.80 -8.45 -8.28
C ARG A 151 4.08 -8.38 -9.77
N ARG A 152 3.28 -9.11 -10.54
CA ARG A 152 3.30 -9.11 -12.00
C ARG A 152 2.15 -8.25 -12.53
N PRO A 153 2.42 -7.33 -13.46
CA PRO A 153 1.37 -6.58 -14.12
C PRO A 153 0.50 -7.50 -14.96
N ILE A 154 -0.80 -7.21 -15.01
CA ILE A 154 -1.72 -7.77 -15.99
C ILE A 154 -2.34 -6.66 -16.81
N GLU A 155 -2.54 -6.95 -18.10
CA GLU A 155 -3.33 -6.09 -18.98
C GLU A 155 -4.82 -6.28 -18.67
N VAL A 156 -5.56 -5.17 -18.58
CA VAL A 156 -6.99 -5.19 -18.27
C VAL A 156 -7.74 -4.30 -19.24
N ASP A 157 -8.64 -4.91 -20.03
CA ASP A 157 -9.70 -4.20 -20.72
C ASP A 157 -10.88 -3.98 -19.75
N LEU A 158 -11.22 -2.72 -19.48
CA LEU A 158 -12.30 -2.34 -18.57
C LEU A 158 -13.68 -2.73 -19.10
N MET A 159 -13.82 -2.97 -20.41
CA MET A 159 -15.07 -3.43 -21.03
C MET A 159 -15.25 -4.95 -20.87
N ASN A 160 -14.15 -5.70 -20.93
CA ASN A 160 -14.14 -7.15 -20.79
C ASN A 160 -13.01 -7.61 -19.82
N PRO A 161 -13.14 -7.32 -18.52
CA PRO A 161 -12.08 -7.58 -17.56
C PRO A 161 -11.85 -9.09 -17.39
N PRO A 162 -10.60 -9.57 -17.24
CA PRO A 162 -10.34 -10.98 -17.03
C PRO A 162 -10.86 -11.45 -15.66
N GLN A 163 -11.04 -12.76 -15.49
CA GLN A 163 -11.63 -13.35 -14.26
C GLN A 163 -10.92 -12.98 -12.96
N LYS A 164 -9.64 -12.61 -13.04
CA LYS A 164 -8.84 -12.20 -11.88
C LYS A 164 -9.13 -10.76 -11.43
N ILE A 165 -10.05 -10.06 -12.09
CA ILE A 165 -10.48 -8.71 -11.75
C ILE A 165 -11.92 -8.74 -11.22
N THR A 166 -12.12 -8.14 -10.05
CA THR A 166 -13.46 -7.86 -9.54
C THR A 166 -13.91 -6.50 -10.03
N LYS A 167 -15.08 -6.47 -10.68
CA LYS A 167 -15.83 -5.25 -10.99
C LYS A 167 -16.88 -4.99 -9.90
N VAL A 168 -16.68 -3.95 -9.12
CA VAL A 168 -17.62 -3.49 -8.09
C VAL A 168 -18.37 -2.28 -8.60
N LEU A 169 -19.68 -2.43 -8.83
CA LEU A 169 -20.55 -1.31 -9.18
C LEU A 169 -20.72 -0.37 -7.97
N ILE A 170 -20.31 0.90 -8.13
CA ILE A 170 -20.49 1.97 -7.15
C ILE A 170 -21.85 2.65 -7.41
N GLU A 171 -22.11 2.98 -8.67
CA GLU A 171 -23.36 3.58 -9.19
C GLU A 171 -23.70 2.92 -10.53
N PRO A 172 -24.92 3.06 -11.09
CA PRO A 172 -25.33 2.38 -12.32
C PRO A 172 -24.36 2.51 -13.51
N LYS A 173 -23.58 3.58 -13.56
CA LYS A 173 -22.59 3.89 -14.61
C LYS A 173 -21.18 4.13 -14.07
N LYS A 174 -20.91 3.71 -12.83
CA LYS A 174 -19.62 3.90 -12.18
C LYS A 174 -19.18 2.60 -11.53
N ALA A 175 -18.03 2.09 -11.91
CA ALA A 175 -17.51 0.83 -11.40
C ALA A 175 -16.03 0.95 -11.01
N MET A 176 -15.69 0.32 -9.88
CA MET A 176 -14.32 0.14 -9.44
C MET A 176 -13.82 -1.25 -9.85
N TYR A 177 -12.60 -1.32 -10.35
CA TYR A 177 -11.91 -2.54 -10.74
C TYR A 177 -10.72 -2.75 -9.80
N ASN A 178 -10.66 -3.95 -9.23
CA ASN A 178 -9.58 -4.38 -8.36
C ASN A 178 -9.14 -5.78 -8.75
N VAL A 179 -7.86 -6.08 -8.54
CA VAL A 179 -7.35 -7.44 -8.61
C VAL A 179 -7.95 -8.25 -7.46
N VAL A 180 -8.50 -9.42 -7.77
CA VAL A 180 -8.80 -10.44 -6.76
C VAL A 180 -7.46 -10.92 -6.23
N PRO A 181 -7.18 -10.80 -4.92
CA PRO A 181 -5.96 -11.35 -4.36
C PRO A 181 -5.87 -12.83 -4.70
N ASP A 182 -4.80 -13.23 -5.40
CA ASP A 182 -4.45 -14.62 -5.53
C ASP A 182 -3.70 -15.06 -4.27
N GLU A 183 -3.41 -16.36 -4.16
CA GLU A 183 -2.81 -16.92 -2.94
C GLU A 183 -1.44 -16.31 -2.57
N LEU A 184 -0.78 -15.64 -3.51
CA LEU A 184 0.56 -15.05 -3.33
C LEU A 184 0.57 -13.52 -3.45
N PHE A 185 -0.60 -12.89 -3.58
CA PHE A 185 -0.71 -11.45 -3.87
C PHE A 185 0.14 -11.02 -5.09
N SER A 186 0.34 -11.92 -6.06
CA SER A 186 1.33 -11.84 -7.12
C SER A 186 0.90 -11.01 -8.33
N LEU A 187 -0.31 -10.42 -8.29
CA LEU A 187 -0.89 -9.70 -9.42
C LEU A 187 -1.16 -8.24 -9.05
N ARG A 188 -1.00 -7.35 -10.04
CA ARG A 188 -1.39 -5.94 -9.99
C ARG A 188 -1.95 -5.49 -11.34
N LEU A 189 -2.75 -4.42 -11.36
CA LEU A 189 -3.17 -3.80 -12.62
C LEU A 189 -1.97 -3.11 -13.26
N GLY A 190 -1.60 -3.52 -14.47
CA GLY A 190 -0.57 -2.87 -15.28
C GLY A 190 -1.20 -1.95 -16.31
N THR A 191 -1.11 -2.35 -17.58
CA THR A 191 -1.73 -1.66 -18.72
C THR A 191 -3.26 -1.73 -18.65
N LEU A 192 -3.90 -0.59 -18.83
CA LEU A 192 -5.35 -0.43 -18.83
C LEU A 192 -5.84 -0.10 -20.23
N LYS A 193 -6.90 -0.77 -20.66
CA LYS A 193 -7.58 -0.56 -21.94
C LYS A 193 -9.07 -0.31 -21.74
N HIS A 194 -9.68 0.33 -22.72
CA HIS A 194 -11.13 0.46 -22.84
C HIS A 194 -11.53 0.09 -24.27
N GLY A 195 -11.88 -1.18 -24.48
CA GLY A 195 -11.92 -1.78 -25.81
C GLY A 195 -10.51 -1.81 -26.42
N GLU A 196 -10.36 -1.24 -27.61
CA GLU A 196 -9.06 -1.20 -28.32
C GLU A 196 -8.14 -0.06 -27.86
N GLN A 197 -8.66 0.89 -27.09
CA GLN A 197 -7.93 2.09 -26.69
C GLN A 197 -7.11 1.86 -25.43
N VAL A 198 -5.82 2.20 -25.46
CA VAL A 198 -4.97 2.21 -24.26
C VAL A 198 -5.28 3.47 -23.46
N VAL A 199 -5.60 3.28 -22.17
CA VAL A 199 -5.88 4.36 -21.23
C VAL A 199 -4.62 4.75 -20.46
N GLU A 200 -3.89 3.75 -19.96
CA GLU A 200 -2.67 3.92 -19.18
C GLU A 200 -1.76 2.71 -19.43
N GLU A 201 -0.49 2.95 -19.75
CA GLU A 201 0.51 1.89 -19.87
C GLU A 201 0.99 1.42 -18.49
N ASP A 202 1.56 0.22 -18.43
CA ASP A 202 2.23 -0.25 -17.22
C ASP A 202 3.43 0.63 -16.88
N GLU A 203 3.60 0.95 -15.60
CA GLU A 203 4.76 1.68 -15.10
C GLU A 203 5.53 0.81 -14.10
N GLU A 204 6.86 0.93 -14.12
CA GLU A 204 7.71 0.30 -13.12
C GLU A 204 7.38 0.80 -11.70
N ASP A 205 7.70 -0.04 -10.72
CA ASP A 205 7.52 0.20 -9.28
C ASP A 205 6.08 0.40 -8.80
N ASP A 206 5.07 0.18 -9.64
CA ASP A 206 3.68 0.06 -9.20
C ASP A 206 3.55 -1.13 -8.22
N ILE A 207 3.05 -0.87 -7.01
CA ILE A 207 2.66 -1.91 -6.07
C ILE A 207 1.19 -2.25 -6.29
N GLN A 208 0.33 -1.23 -6.25
CA GLN A 208 -1.11 -1.40 -6.34
C GLN A 208 -1.70 -0.28 -7.18
N LYS A 209 -2.75 -0.61 -7.93
CA LYS A 209 -3.52 0.34 -8.72
C LYS A 209 -4.99 0.04 -8.54
N ILE A 210 -5.77 1.07 -8.24
CA ILE A 210 -7.23 1.05 -8.19
C ILE A 210 -7.72 1.82 -9.40
N VAL A 211 -8.71 1.27 -10.10
CA VAL A 211 -9.27 1.89 -11.30
C VAL A 211 -10.76 2.12 -11.12
N ILE A 212 -11.22 3.32 -11.42
CA ILE A 212 -12.63 3.70 -11.41
C ILE A 212 -13.00 4.14 -12.81
N LEU A 213 -13.91 3.42 -13.45
CA LEU A 213 -14.54 3.83 -14.71
C LEU A 213 -15.87 4.51 -14.40
N ASP A 214 -16.03 5.72 -14.93
CA ASP A 214 -17.24 6.52 -14.84
C ASP A 214 -17.77 6.81 -16.25
N THR A 215 -18.85 6.15 -16.63
CA THR A 215 -19.54 6.36 -17.91
C THR A 215 -20.75 7.29 -17.76
N ASN A 216 -20.79 8.13 -16.72
CA ASN A 216 -21.79 9.18 -16.60
C ASN A 216 -21.44 10.36 -17.52
N GLY A 217 -22.25 10.55 -18.56
CA GLY A 217 -22.10 11.67 -19.49
C GLY A 217 -21.68 11.22 -20.89
N PRO A 218 -21.43 12.18 -21.79
CA PRO A 218 -21.05 11.89 -23.17
C PRO A 218 -19.63 11.32 -23.30
N ASN A 219 -18.74 11.65 -22.36
CA ASN A 219 -17.33 11.27 -22.38
C ASN A 219 -17.01 10.41 -21.15
N PRO A 220 -16.77 9.09 -21.32
CA PRO A 220 -16.27 8.23 -20.25
C PRO A 220 -15.00 8.78 -19.60
N LYS A 221 -14.90 8.62 -18.28
CA LYS A 221 -13.74 9.00 -17.47
C LYS A 221 -13.16 7.78 -16.78
N VAL A 222 -11.83 7.71 -16.75
CA VAL A 222 -11.09 6.71 -15.97
C VAL A 222 -10.26 7.44 -14.94
N VAL A 223 -10.46 7.10 -13.67
CA VAL A 223 -9.63 7.57 -12.57
C VAL A 223 -8.78 6.42 -12.09
N THR A 224 -7.47 6.61 -12.04
CA THR A 224 -6.54 5.64 -11.48
C THR A 224 -5.88 6.22 -10.23
N VAL A 225 -5.74 5.38 -9.20
CA VAL A 225 -4.97 5.69 -7.99
C VAL A 225 -3.92 4.61 -7.82
N THR A 226 -2.66 4.99 -7.98
CA THR A 226 -1.53 4.09 -8.05
C THR A 226 -0.59 4.32 -6.88
N SER A 227 -0.33 3.27 -6.09
CA SER A 227 0.65 3.26 -5.01
C SER A 227 1.97 2.69 -5.53
N LYS A 228 3.07 3.44 -5.33
CA LYS A 228 4.42 3.10 -5.80
C LYS A 228 5.29 2.52 -4.70
N ARG A 229 6.33 1.79 -5.07
CA ARG A 229 7.34 1.22 -4.16
C ARG A 229 8.11 2.26 -3.36
N ASN A 230 8.25 3.46 -3.90
CA ASN A 230 8.83 4.61 -3.21
C ASN A 230 7.85 5.30 -2.23
N GLY A 231 6.68 4.69 -1.97
CA GLY A 231 5.64 5.23 -1.08
C GLY A 231 4.72 6.29 -1.69
N GLN A 232 4.98 6.76 -2.93
CA GLN A 232 4.14 7.77 -3.57
C GLN A 232 2.77 7.22 -3.96
N ASN A 233 1.76 8.09 -3.93
CA ASN A 233 0.44 7.81 -4.48
C ASN A 233 0.13 8.79 -5.62
N ILE A 234 -0.14 8.26 -6.81
CA ILE A 234 -0.41 9.06 -7.99
C ILE A 234 -1.87 8.86 -8.39
N GLU A 235 -2.64 9.93 -8.34
CA GLU A 235 -3.99 9.97 -8.90
C GLU A 235 -3.92 10.52 -10.33
N ARG A 236 -4.48 9.78 -11.29
CA ARG A 236 -4.60 10.22 -12.68
C ARG A 236 -6.06 10.20 -13.10
N VAL A 237 -6.45 11.16 -13.92
CA VAL A 237 -7.80 11.28 -14.47
C VAL A 237 -7.69 11.38 -15.99
N TYR A 238 -8.32 10.44 -16.66
CA TYR A 238 -8.41 10.34 -18.11
C TYR A 238 -9.84 10.59 -18.57
N GLU A 239 -10.01 11.21 -19.71
CA GLU A 239 -11.30 11.44 -20.35
C GLU A 239 -11.24 11.05 -21.83
N LEU A 240 -12.28 10.38 -22.31
CA LEU A 240 -12.40 10.03 -23.73
C LEU A 240 -12.79 11.27 -24.55
N VAL A 241 -11.92 11.71 -25.44
CA VAL A 241 -12.15 12.82 -26.37
C VAL A 241 -11.68 12.37 -27.76
N ASP A 242 -12.52 12.55 -28.78
CA ASP A 242 -12.22 12.17 -30.17
C ASP A 242 -11.71 10.72 -30.31
N SER A 243 -12.39 9.78 -29.63
CA SER A 243 -12.09 8.34 -29.60
C SER A 243 -10.78 7.95 -28.89
N ASN A 244 -10.09 8.87 -28.22
CA ASN A 244 -8.86 8.59 -27.47
C ASN A 244 -8.96 9.04 -26.01
N PHE A 245 -8.35 8.30 -25.09
CA PHE A 245 -8.26 8.74 -23.68
C PHE A 245 -7.12 9.74 -23.52
N ASN A 246 -7.45 10.93 -23.06
CA ASN A 246 -6.48 11.98 -22.76
C ASN A 246 -6.31 12.15 -21.26
N LEU A 247 -5.07 12.27 -20.80
CA LEU A 247 -4.76 12.58 -19.41
C LEU A 247 -5.14 14.04 -19.11
N ILE A 248 -6.20 14.25 -18.33
CA ILE A 248 -6.71 15.57 -17.97
C ILE A 248 -6.10 16.08 -16.66
N SER A 249 -5.80 15.17 -15.74
CA SER A 249 -5.20 15.54 -14.45
C SER A 249 -4.24 14.47 -13.96
N LYS A 250 -3.09 14.90 -13.45
CA LYS A 250 -2.15 14.06 -12.71
C LYS A 250 -1.80 14.76 -11.41
N LYS A 251 -2.20 14.15 -10.30
CA LYS A 251 -1.89 14.62 -8.96
C LYS A 251 -0.99 13.58 -8.32
N ALA A 252 0.31 13.87 -8.36
CA ALA A 252 1.23 13.19 -7.47
C ALA A 252 0.95 13.71 -6.07
N LYS A 253 0.29 12.90 -5.26
CA LYS A 253 0.46 13.03 -3.84
C LYS A 253 1.74 12.26 -3.57
N THR A 254 2.84 13.01 -3.43
CA THR A 254 3.77 12.66 -2.38
C THR A 254 2.98 12.84 -1.09
N THR A 255 2.04 11.91 -0.84
CA THR A 255 2.19 11.15 0.34
C THR A 255 3.63 10.63 0.26
N PHE A 256 4.59 11.45 0.71
CA PHE A 256 5.34 10.90 1.80
C PHE A 256 4.19 10.51 2.69
N MET A 257 4.04 9.24 2.95
CA MET A 257 3.34 8.91 4.16
C MET A 257 4.23 9.59 5.25
N PHE A 258 4.26 10.91 5.37
CA PHE A 258 3.56 11.69 6.30
C PHE A 258 2.09 11.69 6.02
#